data_AF-A0A917H716-F1
#
_entry.id   AF-A0A917H716-F1
#
_cell.length_a   1.000
_cell.length_b   1.000
_cell.length_c   1.000
_cell.angle_alpha   90.00
_cell.angle_beta   90.00
_cell.angle_gamma   90.00
#
_symmetry.space_group_name_H-M   'P 1'
#
loop_
_entity.id
_entity.type
_entity.pdbx_description
1 polymer ?
#
loop_
_entity_poly.entity_id
_entity_poly.type
_entity_poly.pdbx_seq_one_letter_code
_entity_poly.pdbx_strand_id
1 'polypeptide(L)'
;MEAAEDVFDGPAQLPPAPPASGQGWYRAARAADLGIRHVSGYAPFLTFCTTHQTEPRQLAGDLPALVSFLREHTRQLQRDTGLSAAATVFVGNTLVSLRPDARWETTDEGITTVGTDDFPFVVAPVLDQLRMATPGQAARFVARVQEWAGADPPPVPALPPVGSGPYLRPPLPVQVFRTPEGQVIPYGNRWGEDGAPEEAYSVVTHPERFTGLHTVAAALIDHLAATYDVTVEEDPSVAQDLTRTPAGMVRATRLTPRHPQAAPLTIVLTDEPGVIVHAGALYDLPLPDCDCDACDQTVEGPAEELEQLVLAVAGGGLRERYPVGDERFYEYAWTGPDGDSAWCSPGEPPTDSLTRLQQAEKRLAGLPHGWRPWPPSVGRT
;
A
#
# COMPACT_ATOMS: atom_id res chain seq x y z
N MET A 1 32.80 -1.64 -28.17
CA MET A 1 32.58 -0.26 -27.69
C MET A 1 31.18 -0.29 -27.12
N GLU A 2 31.03 -0.27 -25.80
CA GLU A 2 29.69 -0.27 -25.19
C GLU A 2 28.94 1.01 -25.62
N ALA A 3 27.65 0.87 -25.93
CA ALA A 3 26.82 2.01 -26.26
C ALA A 3 26.74 2.95 -25.05
N ALA A 4 26.85 4.25 -25.28
CA ALA A 4 26.71 5.24 -24.21
C ALA A 4 25.26 5.24 -23.69
N GLU A 5 25.10 5.11 -22.38
CA GLU A 5 23.81 5.11 -21.68
C GLU A 5 23.34 6.56 -21.43
N ASP A 6 23.07 7.29 -22.51
CA ASP A 6 22.72 8.73 -22.49
C ASP A 6 21.27 9.02 -22.93
N VAL A 7 20.43 7.98 -22.95
CA VAL A 7 19.04 8.06 -23.43
C VAL A 7 18.13 8.82 -22.46
N PHE A 8 18.40 8.71 -21.15
CA PHE A 8 17.61 9.33 -20.08
C PHE A 8 18.35 10.48 -19.41
N ASP A 9 17.61 11.41 -18.82
CA ASP A 9 18.17 12.62 -18.22
C ASP A 9 19.05 12.33 -16.98
N GLY A 10 20.17 13.04 -16.89
CA GLY A 10 21.12 12.92 -15.78
C GLY A 10 22.12 11.77 -15.94
N PRO A 11 23.15 11.71 -15.07
CA PRO A 11 24.14 10.64 -15.13
C PRO A 11 23.50 9.29 -14.75
N ALA A 12 23.80 8.24 -15.53
CA ALA A 12 23.41 6.88 -15.19
C ALA A 12 24.10 6.43 -13.89
N GLN A 13 23.32 5.89 -12.95
CA GLN A 13 23.80 5.44 -11.64
C GLN A 13 23.63 3.93 -11.49
N LEU A 14 24.38 3.31 -10.60
CA LEU A 14 24.18 1.89 -10.29
C LEU A 14 22.77 1.66 -9.72
N PRO A 15 22.18 0.47 -9.92
CA PRO A 15 20.90 0.12 -9.31
C PRO A 15 20.93 0.31 -7.79
N PRO A 16 19.80 0.70 -7.16
CA PRO A 16 19.74 0.84 -5.70
C PRO A 16 20.12 -0.48 -5.03
N ALA A 17 21.12 -0.44 -4.14
CA ALA A 17 21.46 -1.57 -3.31
C ALA A 17 20.34 -1.84 -2.29
N PRO A 18 20.08 -3.11 -1.93
CA PRO A 18 19.20 -3.39 -0.81
C PRO A 18 19.74 -2.68 0.44
N PRO A 19 18.87 -2.09 1.26
CA PRO A 19 19.29 -1.44 2.49
C PRO A 19 20.04 -2.46 3.35
N ALA A 20 21.15 -2.01 3.96
CA ALA A 20 21.99 -2.88 4.76
C ALA A 20 21.16 -3.42 5.94
N SER A 21 20.96 -4.73 5.98
CA SER A 21 20.29 -5.40 7.11
C SER A 21 21.04 -5.08 8.40
N GLY A 22 20.36 -4.40 9.32
CA GLY A 22 20.89 -4.16 10.68
C GLY A 22 21.15 -2.72 11.10
N GLN A 23 20.49 -1.70 10.53
CA GLN A 23 20.40 -0.39 11.17
C GLN A 23 18.96 0.14 11.16
N GLY A 24 18.23 -0.24 12.20
CA GLY A 24 16.96 0.36 12.55
C GLY A 24 17.12 1.83 12.99
N TRP A 25 16.19 2.62 12.47
CA TRP A 25 15.65 3.88 12.99
C TRP A 25 16.47 5.17 12.81
N TYR A 26 15.71 6.20 12.44
CA TYR A 26 16.07 7.61 12.27
C TYR A 26 16.86 7.98 11.00
N ARG A 27 16.11 8.23 9.92
CA ARG A 27 16.37 9.44 9.12
C ARG A 27 15.23 10.42 9.36
N ALA A 28 15.52 11.42 10.22
CA ALA A 28 14.82 12.68 10.19
C ALA A 28 14.72 13.15 8.73
N ALA A 29 13.52 13.54 8.30
CA ALA A 29 13.23 14.17 7.03
C ALA A 29 14.26 15.27 6.75
N ARG A 30 15.32 14.90 6.03
CA ARG A 30 16.33 15.82 5.54
C ARG A 30 15.98 16.02 4.08
N ALA A 31 15.79 17.29 3.75
CA ALA A 31 15.43 17.81 2.44
C ALA A 31 15.91 16.94 1.26
N ALA A 32 14.96 16.56 0.41
CA ALA A 32 15.15 16.16 -1.00
C ALA A 32 16.32 15.18 -1.26
N ASP A 33 16.19 13.95 -0.78
CA ASP A 33 16.90 12.84 -1.45
C ASP A 33 16.07 12.48 -2.69
N LEU A 34 16.37 13.13 -3.82
CA LEU A 34 15.78 12.79 -5.11
C LEU A 34 16.31 11.39 -5.46
N GLY A 35 15.55 10.34 -5.14
CA GLY A 35 15.97 8.95 -5.34
C GLY A 35 16.46 8.66 -6.77
N ILE A 36 17.05 7.48 -6.99
CA ILE A 36 17.72 7.16 -8.24
C ILE A 36 16.71 7.20 -9.41
N ARG A 37 16.92 8.07 -10.40
CA ARG A 37 16.01 8.22 -11.55
C ARG A 37 16.52 7.63 -12.86
N HIS A 38 17.83 7.42 -12.97
CA HIS A 38 18.49 6.88 -14.15
C HIS A 38 19.46 5.78 -13.71
N VAL A 39 19.11 4.52 -14.00
CA VAL A 39 19.93 3.35 -13.68
C VAL A 39 20.73 2.89 -14.90
N SER A 40 22.02 2.61 -14.71
CA SER A 40 22.94 2.05 -15.70
C SER A 40 22.77 0.54 -15.89
N GLY A 41 23.27 -0.02 -16.99
CA GLY A 41 23.26 -1.46 -17.27
C GLY A 41 22.32 -1.89 -18.40
N TYR A 42 21.85 -0.95 -19.22
CA TYR A 42 21.00 -1.16 -20.39
C TYR A 42 21.74 -1.03 -21.75
N ALA A 43 23.05 -0.80 -21.77
CA ALA A 43 23.87 -0.73 -22.99
C ALA A 43 23.72 -1.95 -23.94
N PRO A 44 23.58 -3.21 -23.45
CA PRO A 44 23.28 -4.34 -24.33
C PRO A 44 21.95 -4.17 -25.09
N PHE A 45 20.95 -3.58 -24.44
CA PHE A 45 19.65 -3.31 -25.07
C PHE A 45 19.73 -2.19 -26.12
N LEU A 46 20.54 -1.16 -25.91
CA LEU A 46 20.78 -0.12 -26.94
C LEU A 46 21.40 -0.69 -28.21
N THR A 47 22.36 -1.60 -28.03
CA THR A 47 23.00 -2.31 -29.14
C THR A 47 21.99 -3.19 -29.88
N PHE A 48 21.09 -3.84 -29.13
CA PHE A 48 20.02 -4.64 -29.68
C PHE A 48 19.02 -3.81 -30.52
N CYS A 49 18.54 -2.67 -29.99
CA CYS A 49 17.67 -1.75 -30.73
C CYS A 49 18.33 -1.28 -32.04
N THR A 50 19.60 -0.90 -31.98
CA THR A 50 20.36 -0.43 -33.16
C THR A 50 20.50 -1.54 -34.21
N THR A 51 20.74 -2.78 -33.78
CA THR A 51 20.82 -3.96 -34.67
C THR A 51 19.49 -4.21 -35.40
N HIS A 52 18.37 -3.90 -34.73
CA HIS A 52 17.01 -3.97 -35.26
C HIS A 52 16.54 -2.66 -35.91
N GLN A 53 17.45 -1.74 -36.25
CA GLN A 53 17.16 -0.46 -36.92
C GLN A 53 16.12 0.40 -36.18
N THR A 54 16.03 0.27 -34.86
CA THR A 54 15.09 1.00 -34.02
C THR A 54 15.86 1.99 -33.14
N GLU A 55 15.41 3.24 -33.10
CA GLU A 55 16.06 4.29 -32.33
C GLU A 55 15.69 4.19 -30.83
N PRO A 56 16.66 4.01 -29.92
CA PRO A 56 16.35 3.87 -28.50
C PRO A 56 15.63 5.08 -27.90
N ARG A 57 15.98 6.30 -28.32
CA ARG A 57 15.32 7.54 -27.85
C ARG A 57 13.84 7.58 -28.21
N GLN A 58 13.46 7.02 -29.36
CA GLN A 58 12.06 6.90 -29.75
C GLN A 58 11.31 5.94 -28.82
N LEU A 59 11.91 4.79 -28.50
CA LEU A 59 11.31 3.82 -27.57
C LEU A 59 11.18 4.39 -26.15
N ALA A 60 12.16 5.17 -25.70
CA ALA A 60 12.11 5.83 -24.39
C ALA A 60 11.01 6.91 -24.30
N GLY A 61 10.61 7.51 -25.42
CA GLY A 61 9.55 8.53 -25.48
C GLY A 61 8.16 7.98 -25.81
N ASP A 62 8.06 6.73 -26.24
CA ASP A 62 6.82 6.12 -26.72
C ASP A 62 6.64 4.72 -26.12
N LEU A 63 5.99 4.67 -24.96
CA LEU A 63 5.70 3.43 -24.24
C LEU A 63 4.92 2.40 -25.09
N PRO A 64 3.86 2.76 -25.84
CA PRO A 64 3.24 1.84 -26.81
C PRO A 64 4.24 1.21 -27.80
N ALA A 65 5.16 2.01 -28.35
CA ALA A 65 6.18 1.51 -29.28
C ALA A 65 7.18 0.59 -28.57
N LEU A 66 7.63 0.93 -27.36
CA LEU A 66 8.49 0.08 -26.54
C LEU A 66 7.85 -1.27 -26.22
N VAL A 67 6.60 -1.28 -25.77
CA VAL A 67 5.87 -2.52 -25.47
C VAL A 67 5.70 -3.38 -26.73
N SER A 68 5.42 -2.76 -27.88
CA SER A 68 5.30 -3.46 -29.16
C SER A 68 6.63 -4.10 -29.57
N PHE A 69 7.72 -3.35 -29.48
CA PHE A 69 9.08 -3.81 -29.78
C PHE A 69 9.50 -4.99 -28.90
N LEU A 70 9.30 -4.89 -27.58
CA LEU A 70 9.62 -5.97 -26.64
C LEU A 70 8.86 -7.26 -26.95
N ARG A 71 7.58 -7.14 -27.32
CA ARG A 71 6.73 -8.29 -27.65
C ARG A 71 7.16 -8.96 -28.94
N GLU A 72 7.49 -8.18 -29.98
CA GLU A 72 8.02 -8.69 -31.25
C GLU A 72 9.32 -9.49 -31.04
N HIS A 73 10.19 -9.02 -30.16
CA HIS A 73 11.51 -9.60 -29.89
C HIS A 73 11.57 -10.58 -28.71
N THR A 74 10.42 -11.03 -28.19
CA THR A 74 10.31 -11.88 -27.00
C THR A 74 11.25 -13.10 -27.02
N ARG A 75 11.32 -13.81 -28.15
CA ARG A 75 12.13 -15.04 -28.25
C ARG A 75 13.64 -14.81 -28.12
N GLN A 76 14.12 -13.63 -28.51
CA GLN A 76 15.53 -13.27 -28.43
C GLN A 76 15.87 -12.83 -27.01
N LEU A 77 15.00 -12.01 -26.40
CA LEU A 77 15.10 -11.60 -24.99
C LEU A 77 15.06 -12.80 -24.03
N GLN A 78 14.31 -13.86 -24.36
CA GLN A 78 14.25 -15.09 -23.53
C GLN A 78 15.53 -15.91 -23.52
N ARG A 79 16.30 -15.87 -24.61
CA ARG A 79 17.50 -16.70 -24.76
C ARG A 79 18.75 -16.08 -24.15
N ASP A 80 18.71 -14.78 -23.90
CA ASP A 80 19.84 -14.01 -23.39
C ASP A 80 19.42 -13.30 -22.11
N THR A 81 19.84 -13.86 -20.97
CA THR A 81 19.55 -13.33 -19.64
C THR A 81 20.15 -11.93 -19.43
N GLY A 82 21.32 -11.64 -20.03
CA GLY A 82 21.96 -10.34 -19.95
C GLY A 82 21.20 -9.27 -20.73
N LEU A 83 20.74 -9.61 -21.94
CA LEU A 83 19.88 -8.74 -22.73
C LEU A 83 18.51 -8.53 -22.07
N SER A 84 17.94 -9.57 -21.45
CA SER A 84 16.71 -9.46 -20.67
C SER A 84 16.86 -8.47 -19.52
N ALA A 85 17.94 -8.58 -18.74
CA ALA A 85 18.21 -7.66 -17.63
C ALA A 85 18.43 -6.22 -18.11
N ALA A 86 19.14 -6.03 -19.23
CA ALA A 86 19.33 -4.72 -19.84
C ALA A 86 17.99 -4.11 -20.32
N ALA A 87 17.09 -4.92 -20.89
CA ALA A 87 15.75 -4.48 -21.27
C ALA A 87 14.92 -4.09 -20.03
N THR A 88 15.07 -4.80 -18.91
CA THR A 88 14.41 -4.49 -17.62
C THR A 88 14.78 -3.08 -17.17
N VAL A 89 16.08 -2.77 -17.16
CA VAL A 89 16.60 -1.46 -16.78
C VAL A 89 16.08 -0.37 -17.72
N PHE A 90 16.05 -0.63 -19.03
CA PHE A 90 15.53 0.32 -20.00
C PHE A 90 14.03 0.64 -19.80
N VAL A 91 13.22 -0.39 -19.54
CA VAL A 91 11.79 -0.23 -19.23
C VAL A 91 11.61 0.57 -17.95
N GLY A 92 12.34 0.26 -16.89
CA GLY A 92 12.27 1.00 -15.63
C GLY A 92 12.65 2.48 -15.80
N ASN A 93 13.75 2.79 -16.50
CA ASN A 93 14.12 4.18 -16.77
C ASN A 93 13.07 4.91 -17.62
N THR A 94 12.42 4.20 -18.55
CA THR A 94 11.29 4.74 -19.33
C THR A 94 10.09 5.06 -18.43
N LEU A 95 9.76 4.20 -17.47
CA LEU A 95 8.68 4.48 -16.52
C LEU A 95 9.01 5.68 -15.62
N VAL A 96 10.26 5.80 -15.16
CA VAL A 96 10.69 6.96 -14.36
C VAL A 96 10.66 8.26 -15.17
N SER A 97 11.00 8.24 -16.46
CA SER A 97 11.00 9.46 -17.27
C SER A 97 9.60 10.02 -17.51
N LEU A 98 8.56 9.18 -17.42
CA LEU A 98 7.16 9.61 -17.57
C LEU A 98 6.67 10.51 -16.44
N ARG A 99 7.32 10.49 -15.27
CA ARG A 99 6.91 11.30 -14.11
C ARG A 99 8.09 11.91 -13.33
N PRO A 100 8.01 13.18 -12.91
CA PRO A 100 9.09 13.85 -12.20
C PRO A 100 9.31 13.29 -10.78
N ASP A 101 8.27 12.76 -10.15
CA ASP A 101 8.26 12.20 -8.80
C ASP A 101 8.51 10.68 -8.76
N ALA A 102 8.62 10.01 -9.91
CA ALA A 102 8.95 8.60 -9.98
C ALA A 102 10.46 8.35 -9.74
N ARG A 103 10.78 7.23 -9.10
CA ARG A 103 12.14 6.80 -8.75
C ARG A 103 12.29 5.28 -8.73
N TRP A 104 13.54 4.83 -8.76
CA TRP A 104 13.93 3.46 -8.48
C TRP A 104 14.09 3.26 -6.98
N GLU A 105 13.56 2.16 -6.47
CA GLU A 105 13.72 1.73 -5.07
C GLU A 105 14.00 0.24 -4.99
N THR A 106 14.66 -0.18 -3.92
CA THR A 106 14.83 -1.60 -3.57
C THR A 106 14.34 -1.79 -2.14
N THR A 107 13.38 -2.69 -1.95
CA THR A 107 12.83 -3.01 -0.62
C THR A 107 13.85 -3.75 0.25
N ASP A 108 13.58 -3.85 1.54
CA ASP A 108 14.38 -4.64 2.50
C ASP A 108 14.49 -6.13 2.09
N GLU A 109 13.49 -6.63 1.38
CA GLU A 109 13.44 -7.98 0.81
C GLU A 109 14.25 -8.12 -0.49
N GLY A 110 14.91 -7.05 -0.94
CA GLY A 110 15.72 -7.02 -2.16
C GLY A 110 14.90 -6.91 -3.45
N ILE A 111 13.62 -6.54 -3.36
CA ILE A 111 12.75 -6.37 -4.53
C ILE A 111 12.95 -4.98 -5.11
N THR A 112 13.39 -4.90 -6.37
CA THR A 112 13.55 -3.62 -7.06
C THR A 112 12.26 -3.20 -7.75
N THR A 113 11.79 -2.00 -7.42
CA THR A 113 10.61 -1.36 -7.97
C THR A 113 10.96 -0.04 -8.66
N VAL A 114 10.07 0.39 -9.55
CA VAL A 114 10.13 1.69 -10.22
C VAL A 114 8.75 2.31 -10.12
N GLY A 115 8.65 3.58 -9.77
CA GLY A 115 7.37 4.28 -9.75
C GLY A 115 7.35 5.37 -8.70
N THR A 116 6.14 5.75 -8.30
CA THR A 116 5.92 6.62 -7.13
C THR A 116 5.67 5.74 -5.91
N ASP A 117 5.78 6.31 -4.71
CA ASP A 117 5.52 5.62 -3.43
C ASP A 117 4.13 4.97 -3.43
N ASP A 118 3.14 5.63 -4.02
CA ASP A 118 1.77 5.12 -4.12
C ASP A 118 1.54 4.11 -5.26
N PHE A 119 2.51 3.96 -6.16
CA PHE A 119 2.33 3.15 -7.38
C PHE A 119 3.66 2.54 -7.86
N PRO A 120 4.21 1.57 -7.11
CA PRO A 120 5.42 0.88 -7.50
C PRO A 120 5.14 -0.19 -8.57
N PHE A 121 5.92 -0.18 -9.64
CA PHE A 121 6.01 -1.27 -10.61
C PHE A 121 7.18 -2.17 -10.24
N VAL A 122 6.92 -3.43 -9.92
CA VAL A 122 8.00 -4.42 -9.75
C VAL A 122 8.62 -4.70 -11.12
N VAL A 123 9.90 -4.39 -11.30
CA VAL A 123 10.48 -4.32 -12.66
C VAL A 123 10.77 -5.72 -13.23
N ALA A 124 11.15 -6.68 -12.38
CA ALA A 124 11.48 -8.04 -12.82
C ALA A 124 10.27 -8.79 -13.43
N PRO A 125 9.06 -8.79 -12.82
CA PRO A 125 7.88 -9.43 -13.41
C PRO A 125 7.30 -8.70 -14.62
N VAL A 126 7.53 -7.38 -14.78
CA VAL A 126 6.89 -6.60 -15.85
C VAL A 126 7.23 -7.14 -17.25
N LEU A 127 8.49 -7.51 -17.49
CA LEU A 127 8.85 -8.13 -18.77
C LEU A 127 8.21 -9.51 -18.94
N ASP A 128 8.20 -10.34 -17.90
CA ASP A 128 7.58 -11.66 -17.97
C ASP A 128 6.05 -11.60 -18.17
N GLN A 129 5.40 -10.63 -17.54
CA GLN A 129 3.98 -10.35 -17.73
C GLN A 129 3.69 -9.82 -19.13
N LEU A 130 4.47 -8.87 -19.65
CA LEU A 130 4.33 -8.36 -21.02
C LEU A 130 4.56 -9.44 -22.09
N ARG A 131 5.43 -10.41 -21.81
CA ARG A 131 5.68 -11.57 -22.68
C ARG A 131 4.47 -12.49 -22.78
N MET A 132 3.81 -12.77 -21.65
CA MET A 132 2.64 -13.67 -21.59
C MET A 132 1.32 -12.95 -21.89
N ALA A 133 1.33 -11.62 -21.95
CA ALA A 133 0.16 -10.80 -22.22
C ALA A 133 -0.37 -10.97 -23.66
N THR A 134 -1.67 -11.21 -23.77
CA THR A 134 -2.44 -11.02 -25.01
C THR A 134 -2.34 -9.57 -25.49
N PRO A 135 -2.59 -9.28 -26.79
CA PRO A 135 -2.59 -7.90 -27.30
C PRO A 135 -3.49 -6.95 -26.49
N GLY A 136 -4.65 -7.44 -26.03
CA GLY A 136 -5.56 -6.66 -25.17
C GLY A 136 -5.01 -6.40 -23.77
N GLN A 137 -4.28 -7.34 -23.16
CA GLN A 137 -3.63 -7.14 -21.87
C GLN A 137 -2.45 -6.15 -21.97
N ALA A 138 -1.68 -6.21 -23.06
CA ALA A 138 -0.59 -5.26 -23.32
C ALA A 138 -1.12 -3.83 -23.52
N ALA A 139 -2.21 -3.67 -24.29
CA ALA A 139 -2.86 -2.37 -24.45
C ALA A 139 -3.42 -1.82 -23.12
N ARG A 140 -3.98 -2.69 -22.27
CA ARG A 140 -4.44 -2.31 -20.93
C ARG A 140 -3.30 -1.84 -20.02
N PHE A 141 -2.17 -2.55 -20.04
CA PHE A 141 -0.97 -2.12 -19.30
C PHE A 141 -0.50 -0.73 -19.76
N VAL A 142 -0.41 -0.51 -21.08
CA VAL A 142 0.00 0.79 -21.63
C VAL A 142 -0.97 1.91 -21.20
N ALA A 143 -2.28 1.67 -21.32
CA ALA A 143 -3.29 2.64 -20.89
C ALA A 143 -3.18 2.98 -19.39
N ARG A 144 -2.94 1.97 -18.54
CA ARG A 144 -2.75 2.15 -17.09
C ARG A 144 -1.53 3.00 -16.77
N VAL A 145 -0.40 2.75 -17.42
CA VAL A 145 0.82 3.54 -17.22
C VAL A 145 0.64 4.97 -17.74
N GLN A 146 -0.04 5.15 -18.87
CA GLN A 146 -0.33 6.48 -19.42
C GLN A 146 -1.30 7.28 -18.53
N GLU A 147 -2.30 6.63 -17.94
CA GLU A 147 -3.20 7.24 -16.95
C GLU A 147 -2.41 7.67 -15.70
N TRP A 148 -1.56 6.81 -15.17
CA TRP A 148 -0.67 7.13 -14.05
C TRP A 148 0.27 8.30 -14.40
N ALA A 149 0.88 8.30 -15.59
CA ALA A 149 1.80 9.35 -16.03
C ALA A 149 1.11 10.72 -16.18
N GLY A 150 -0.18 10.72 -16.58
CA GLY A 150 -0.97 11.94 -16.73
C GLY A 150 -1.63 12.43 -15.43
N ALA A 151 -1.57 11.66 -14.34
CA ALA A 151 -2.14 12.06 -13.05
C ALA A 151 -1.20 13.04 -12.34
N ASP A 152 -1.75 14.16 -11.84
CA ASP A 152 -0.97 15.10 -11.03
C ASP A 152 -0.32 14.39 -9.82
N PRO A 153 0.91 14.77 -9.44
CA PRO A 153 1.52 14.28 -8.22
C PRO A 153 0.58 14.54 -7.05
N PRO A 154 0.39 13.56 -6.18
CA PRO A 154 -0.48 13.75 -5.04
C PRO A 154 0.01 14.92 -4.19
N PRO A 155 -0.91 15.68 -3.58
CA PRO A 155 -0.50 16.64 -2.58
C PRO A 155 0.30 15.92 -1.51
N VAL A 156 1.50 16.43 -1.19
CA VAL A 156 2.31 15.94 -0.07
C VAL A 156 1.39 15.85 1.16
N PRO A 157 1.32 14.70 1.87
CA PRO A 157 0.49 14.60 3.06
C PRO A 157 0.83 15.76 3.99
N ALA A 158 -0.20 16.54 4.34
CA ALA A 158 -0.01 17.66 5.24
C ALA A 158 0.47 17.09 6.58
N LEU A 159 1.57 17.62 7.10
CA LEU A 159 2.00 17.34 8.47
C LEU A 159 0.79 17.51 9.40
N PRO A 160 0.60 16.62 10.40
CA PRO A 160 -0.51 16.73 11.32
C PRO A 160 -0.53 18.13 11.95
N PRO A 161 -1.72 18.68 12.22
CA PRO A 161 -1.86 20.01 12.75
C PRO A 161 -1.07 20.15 14.06
N VAL A 162 -0.23 21.19 14.14
CA VAL A 162 0.51 21.54 15.36
C VAL A 162 -0.50 22.01 16.41
N GLY A 163 -0.81 21.18 17.43
CA GLY A 163 -1.73 21.60 18.49
C GLY A 163 -2.06 20.55 19.57
N SER A 164 -2.15 19.27 19.22
CA SER A 164 -2.21 18.16 20.17
C SER A 164 -0.91 17.36 20.09
N GLY A 165 -0.41 16.88 21.22
CA GLY A 165 0.78 16.01 21.23
C GLY A 165 0.57 14.77 20.36
N PRO A 166 1.65 14.09 19.95
CA PRO A 166 1.53 12.84 19.19
C PRO A 166 0.65 11.85 19.95
N TYR A 167 -0.11 11.03 19.23
CA TYR A 167 -0.83 9.91 19.83
C TYR A 167 0.17 9.03 20.60
N LEU A 168 -0.22 8.60 21.80
CA LEU A 168 0.56 7.71 22.64
C LEU A 168 -0.26 6.45 22.92
N ARG A 169 0.24 5.30 22.47
CA ARG A 169 -0.37 4.00 22.71
C ARG A 169 -0.45 3.73 24.22
N PRO A 170 -1.64 3.35 24.75
CA PRO A 170 -1.74 2.84 26.11
C PRO A 170 -0.91 1.57 26.29
N PRO A 171 -0.36 1.31 27.48
CA PRO A 171 0.36 0.07 27.73
C PRO A 171 -0.56 -1.14 27.51
N LEU A 172 -0.13 -2.08 26.67
CA LEU A 172 -0.84 -3.32 26.43
C LEU A 172 -0.68 -4.27 27.63
N PRO A 173 -1.74 -5.04 27.98
CA PRO A 173 -1.66 -5.96 29.10
C PRO A 173 -0.67 -7.10 28.78
N VAL A 174 0.33 -7.27 29.63
CA VAL A 174 1.23 -8.43 29.56
C VAL A 174 0.47 -9.64 30.11
N GLN A 175 0.10 -10.55 29.21
CA GLN A 175 -0.64 -11.76 29.54
C GLN A 175 0.25 -13.00 29.35
N VAL A 176 0.09 -14.00 30.23
CA VAL A 176 0.82 -15.27 30.15
C VAL A 176 -0.18 -16.36 29.78
N PHE A 177 -0.08 -16.84 28.54
CA PHE A 177 -0.93 -17.92 28.01
C PHE A 177 -0.29 -19.27 28.29
N ARG A 178 -1.13 -20.29 28.49
CA ARG A 178 -0.68 -21.63 28.83
C ARG A 178 -1.44 -22.69 28.07
N THR A 179 -0.73 -23.72 27.62
CA THR A 179 -1.35 -24.91 27.03
C THR A 179 -2.20 -25.65 28.08
N PRO A 180 -3.07 -26.60 27.66
CA PRO A 180 -3.80 -27.48 28.59
C PRO A 180 -2.89 -28.23 29.58
N GLU A 181 -1.63 -28.49 29.20
CA GLU A 181 -0.59 -29.13 30.03
C GLU A 181 0.12 -28.14 30.98
N GLY A 182 -0.25 -26.87 30.95
CA GLY A 182 0.27 -25.81 31.82
C GLY A 182 1.57 -25.16 31.35
N GLN A 183 2.08 -25.53 30.17
CA GLN A 183 3.29 -24.95 29.58
C GLN A 183 3.00 -23.54 29.07
N VAL A 184 3.93 -22.60 29.26
CA VAL A 184 3.77 -21.23 28.75
C VAL A 184 3.86 -21.23 27.23
N ILE A 185 2.91 -20.55 26.58
CA ILE A 185 2.90 -20.36 25.12
C ILE A 185 3.66 -19.07 24.80
N PRO A 186 4.80 -19.13 24.09
CA PRO A 186 5.57 -17.94 23.73
C PRO A 186 5.05 -17.37 22.39
N TYR A 187 3.84 -16.78 22.39
CA TYR A 187 3.28 -16.17 21.18
C TYR A 187 4.28 -15.21 20.50
N GLY A 188 4.32 -15.24 19.18
CA GLY A 188 5.28 -14.56 18.31
C GLY A 188 6.59 -15.33 18.10
N ASN A 189 6.83 -16.41 18.85
CA ASN A 189 8.04 -17.23 18.77
C ASN A 189 7.76 -18.73 18.97
N ARG A 190 6.51 -19.18 18.78
CA ARG A 190 6.04 -20.53 19.10
C ARG A 190 6.57 -21.58 18.13
N TRP A 191 6.69 -21.23 16.84
CA TRP A 191 6.87 -22.22 15.78
C TRP A 191 8.30 -22.37 15.23
N GLY A 192 9.23 -21.47 15.57
CA GLY A 192 10.62 -21.54 15.11
C GLY A 192 10.74 -21.59 13.57
N GLU A 193 11.83 -22.18 13.06
CA GLU A 193 12.09 -22.27 11.62
C GLU A 193 11.23 -23.32 10.90
N ASP A 194 10.77 -24.36 11.60
CA ASP A 194 9.97 -25.45 11.02
C ASP A 194 8.53 -25.05 10.72
N GLY A 195 8.08 -23.91 11.24
CA GLY A 195 6.74 -23.36 11.02
C GLY A 195 5.65 -24.08 11.83
N ALA A 196 4.43 -23.55 11.74
CA ALA A 196 3.30 -24.08 12.48
C ALA A 196 2.89 -25.46 11.94
N PRO A 197 2.54 -26.42 12.81
CA PRO A 197 1.99 -27.68 12.37
C PRO A 197 0.57 -27.48 11.80
N GLU A 198 0.13 -28.38 10.92
CA GLU A 198 -1.15 -28.24 10.21
C GLU A 198 -2.35 -28.12 11.16
N GLU A 199 -2.31 -28.83 12.29
CA GLU A 199 -3.34 -28.78 13.33
C GLU A 199 -3.48 -27.42 14.03
N ALA A 200 -2.53 -26.50 13.86
CA ALA A 200 -2.62 -25.14 14.40
C ALA A 200 -3.40 -24.19 13.47
N TYR A 201 -3.58 -24.55 12.20
CA TYR A 201 -4.33 -23.73 11.26
C TYR A 201 -5.83 -23.78 11.56
N SER A 202 -6.49 -22.64 11.48
CA SER A 202 -7.92 -22.48 11.78
C SER A 202 -8.34 -22.89 13.21
N VAL A 203 -7.38 -23.02 14.13
CA VAL A 203 -7.62 -23.26 15.56
C VAL A 203 -7.32 -21.99 16.33
N VAL A 204 -8.20 -21.59 17.24
CA VAL A 204 -8.05 -20.40 18.07
C VAL A 204 -8.12 -20.82 19.54
N THR A 205 -6.97 -20.90 20.20
CA THR A 205 -6.91 -21.37 21.60
C THR A 205 -7.11 -20.23 22.60
N HIS A 206 -6.47 -19.08 22.35
CA HIS A 206 -6.51 -17.90 23.21
C HIS A 206 -6.91 -16.65 22.43
N PRO A 207 -8.21 -16.47 22.09
CA PRO A 207 -8.67 -15.25 21.43
C PRO A 207 -8.50 -14.01 22.33
N GLU A 208 -8.54 -14.19 23.65
CA GLU A 208 -8.38 -13.12 24.65
C GLU A 208 -7.00 -12.43 24.59
N ARG A 209 -6.03 -13.00 23.85
CA ARG A 209 -4.74 -12.35 23.59
C ARG A 209 -4.87 -11.01 22.88
N PHE A 210 -5.93 -10.81 22.10
CA PHE A 210 -6.18 -9.58 21.36
C PHE A 210 -6.99 -8.53 22.13
N THR A 211 -7.37 -8.78 23.40
CA THR A 211 -8.12 -7.83 24.26
C THR A 211 -7.49 -6.43 24.32
N GLY A 212 -6.16 -6.33 24.17
CA GLY A 212 -5.46 -5.05 24.07
C GLY A 212 -5.93 -4.15 22.92
N LEU A 213 -6.44 -4.71 21.82
CA LEU A 213 -6.91 -3.94 20.66
C LEU A 213 -8.08 -3.02 21.00
N HIS A 214 -9.00 -3.47 21.86
CA HIS A 214 -10.11 -2.61 22.31
C HIS A 214 -9.60 -1.40 23.10
N THR A 215 -8.50 -1.55 23.83
CA THR A 215 -7.88 -0.46 24.61
C THR A 215 -7.25 0.56 23.66
N VAL A 216 -6.53 0.09 22.64
CA VAL A 216 -5.91 0.92 21.60
C VAL A 216 -6.97 1.65 20.77
N ALA A 217 -8.01 0.94 20.33
CA ALA A 217 -9.12 1.50 19.58
C ALA A 217 -9.83 2.62 20.36
N ALA A 218 -10.11 2.42 21.64
CA ALA A 218 -10.71 3.45 22.49
C ALA A 218 -9.81 4.69 22.60
N ALA A 219 -8.50 4.51 22.83
CA ALA A 219 -7.55 5.61 22.92
C ALA A 219 -7.40 6.38 21.60
N LEU A 220 -7.44 5.69 20.46
CA LEU A 220 -7.44 6.31 19.14
C LEU A 220 -8.70 7.15 18.90
N ILE A 221 -9.89 6.62 19.25
CA ILE A 221 -11.15 7.36 19.16
C ILE A 221 -11.06 8.64 19.99
N ASP A 222 -10.61 8.54 21.24
CA ASP A 222 -10.47 9.70 22.13
C ASP A 222 -9.46 10.72 21.59
N HIS A 223 -8.32 10.25 21.09
CA HIS A 223 -7.29 11.10 20.49
C HIS A 223 -7.81 11.85 19.27
N LEU A 224 -8.50 11.15 18.37
CA LEU A 224 -9.06 11.75 17.15
C LEU A 224 -10.16 12.76 17.47
N ALA A 225 -11.05 12.43 18.41
CA ALA A 225 -12.12 13.33 18.86
C ALA A 225 -11.58 14.60 19.52
N ALA A 226 -10.44 14.52 20.21
CA ALA A 226 -9.78 15.68 20.79
C ALA A 226 -9.02 16.52 19.74
N THR A 227 -8.40 15.87 18.76
CA THR A 227 -7.47 16.50 17.81
C THR A 227 -8.18 17.12 16.59
N TYR A 228 -9.25 16.52 16.10
CA TYR A 228 -9.89 16.88 14.84
C TYR A 228 -11.32 17.41 15.02
N ASP A 229 -11.79 18.22 14.07
CA ASP A 229 -13.17 18.70 13.99
C ASP A 229 -14.05 17.60 13.37
N VAL A 230 -14.44 16.65 14.23
CA VAL A 230 -15.20 15.46 13.89
C VAL A 230 -16.46 15.34 14.75
N THR A 231 -17.52 14.77 14.18
CA THR A 231 -18.67 14.29 14.94
C THR A 231 -18.45 12.83 15.28
N VAL A 232 -18.62 12.48 16.56
CA VAL A 232 -18.55 11.10 17.04
C VAL A 232 -19.95 10.57 17.28
N GLU A 233 -20.29 9.47 16.63
CA GLU A 233 -21.56 8.76 16.75
C GLU A 233 -21.28 7.34 17.26
N GLU A 234 -21.73 7.04 18.47
CA GLU A 234 -21.67 5.70 19.05
C GLU A 234 -23.06 5.10 19.05
N ASP A 235 -23.33 4.28 18.04
CA ASP A 235 -24.62 3.59 17.87
C ASP A 235 -24.39 2.28 17.10
N PRO A 236 -24.97 1.14 17.52
CA PRO A 236 -24.83 -0.14 16.80
C PRO A 236 -25.17 -0.07 15.30
N SER A 237 -26.04 0.85 14.88
CA SER A 237 -26.42 1.03 13.47
C SER A 237 -25.28 1.53 12.59
N VAL A 238 -24.27 2.20 13.14
CA VAL A 238 -23.13 2.69 12.33
C VAL A 238 -22.28 1.55 11.78
N ALA A 239 -22.34 0.35 12.37
CA ALA A 239 -21.70 -0.86 11.83
C ALA A 239 -22.27 -1.31 10.47
N GLN A 240 -23.35 -0.69 9.99
CA GLN A 240 -23.84 -0.84 8.61
C GLN A 240 -22.89 -0.21 7.58
N ASP A 241 -21.90 0.58 8.00
CA ASP A 241 -20.83 1.06 7.11
C ASP A 241 -19.96 -0.07 6.62
N LEU A 242 -19.67 -1.05 7.50
CA LEU A 242 -18.84 -2.20 7.16
C LEU A 242 -19.41 -2.91 5.92
N THR A 243 -18.52 -3.30 5.01
CA THR A 243 -18.88 -4.12 3.84
C THR A 243 -19.55 -5.42 4.29
N ARG A 244 -19.11 -5.97 5.42
CA ARG A 244 -19.70 -7.11 6.12
C ARG A 244 -19.83 -6.81 7.62
N THR A 245 -21.06 -6.83 8.14
CA THR A 245 -21.30 -6.67 9.58
C THR A 245 -20.92 -7.95 10.33
N PRO A 246 -20.11 -7.88 11.40
CA PRO A 246 -19.76 -9.03 12.22
C PRO A 246 -20.96 -9.49 13.06
N ALA A 247 -21.06 -10.79 13.33
CA ALA A 247 -22.12 -11.34 14.17
C ALA A 247 -21.95 -10.98 15.66
N GLY A 248 -20.71 -10.90 16.13
CA GLY A 248 -20.34 -10.66 17.53
C GLY A 248 -19.92 -9.23 17.81
N MET A 249 -20.70 -8.23 17.39
CA MET A 249 -20.37 -6.83 17.65
C MET A 249 -20.66 -6.43 19.10
N VAL A 250 -19.66 -5.81 19.75
CA VAL A 250 -19.76 -5.25 21.11
C VAL A 250 -20.07 -3.75 21.06
N ARG A 251 -19.36 -3.00 20.21
CA ARG A 251 -19.45 -1.54 20.12
C ARG A 251 -19.14 -1.07 18.71
N ALA A 252 -19.80 -0.02 18.24
CA ALA A 252 -19.50 0.61 16.97
C ALA A 252 -19.45 2.13 17.16
N THR A 253 -18.39 2.75 16.67
CA THR A 253 -18.19 4.21 16.76
C THR A 253 -17.79 4.76 15.40
N ARG A 254 -18.58 5.70 14.88
CA ARG A 254 -18.28 6.44 13.65
C ARG A 254 -17.73 7.82 13.99
N LEU A 255 -16.61 8.18 13.37
CA LEU A 255 -16.02 9.50 13.36
C LEU A 255 -16.21 10.11 11.98
N THR A 256 -17.01 11.18 11.90
CA THR A 256 -17.29 11.89 10.65
C THR A 256 -16.59 13.25 10.66
N PRO A 257 -15.54 13.46 9.84
CA PRO A 257 -14.89 14.76 9.74
C PRO A 257 -15.81 15.81 9.12
N ARG A 258 -15.65 17.08 9.52
CA ARG A 258 -16.46 18.18 8.97
C ARG A 258 -16.20 18.43 7.47
N HIS A 259 -15.00 18.09 6.99
CA HIS A 259 -14.65 18.27 5.59
C HIS A 259 -15.29 17.15 4.74
N PRO A 260 -16.16 17.45 3.75
CA PRO A 260 -16.92 16.43 3.04
C PRO A 260 -16.07 15.50 2.15
N GLN A 261 -14.88 15.95 1.77
CA GLN A 261 -13.90 15.15 1.01
C GLN A 261 -12.89 14.42 1.91
N ALA A 262 -13.04 14.46 3.24
CA ALA A 262 -12.22 13.66 4.15
C ALA A 262 -12.92 12.32 4.42
N ALA A 263 -12.12 11.25 4.55
CA ALA A 263 -12.64 9.91 4.77
C ALA A 263 -13.22 9.79 6.18
N PRO A 264 -14.48 9.35 6.37
CA PRO A 264 -14.96 8.97 7.68
C PRO A 264 -14.27 7.67 8.13
N LEU A 265 -14.25 7.46 9.44
CA LEU A 265 -13.80 6.21 10.07
C LEU A 265 -14.94 5.61 10.89
N THR A 266 -15.13 4.30 10.76
CA THR A 266 -16.01 3.54 11.65
C THR A 266 -15.21 2.42 12.28
N ILE A 267 -15.10 2.44 13.60
CA ILE A 267 -14.34 1.47 14.39
C ILE A 267 -15.33 0.59 15.13
N VAL A 268 -15.28 -0.71 14.89
CA VAL A 268 -16.18 -1.71 15.46
C VAL A 268 -15.38 -2.69 16.31
N LEU A 269 -15.77 -2.84 17.58
CA LEU A 269 -15.21 -3.81 18.51
C LEU A 269 -16.04 -5.09 18.48
N THR A 270 -15.39 -6.25 18.44
CA THR A 270 -16.03 -7.59 18.43
C THR A 270 -15.86 -8.33 19.76
N ASP A 271 -16.65 -9.37 20.00
CA ASP A 271 -16.69 -10.17 21.24
C ASP A 271 -15.54 -11.17 21.36
N GLU A 272 -15.15 -11.80 20.25
CA GLU A 272 -13.80 -12.31 20.04
C GLU A 272 -12.94 -11.07 19.79
N PRO A 273 -12.06 -10.67 20.74
CA PRO A 273 -11.68 -9.28 20.95
C PRO A 273 -10.77 -8.72 19.85
N GLY A 274 -11.37 -8.49 18.69
CA GLY A 274 -10.82 -7.86 17.52
C GLY A 274 -11.45 -6.50 17.28
N VAL A 275 -10.95 -5.84 16.24
CA VAL A 275 -11.37 -4.52 15.80
C VAL A 275 -11.53 -4.56 14.29
N ILE A 276 -12.66 -4.08 13.78
CA ILE A 276 -12.84 -3.85 12.34
C ILE A 276 -12.90 -2.35 12.12
N VAL A 277 -12.00 -1.86 11.27
CA VAL A 277 -11.97 -0.45 10.84
C VAL A 277 -12.54 -0.36 9.44
N HIS A 278 -13.61 0.39 9.27
CA HIS A 278 -14.04 0.87 7.96
C HIS A 278 -13.53 2.28 7.74
N ALA A 279 -12.90 2.52 6.59
CA ALA A 279 -12.39 3.82 6.19
C ALA A 279 -12.89 4.22 4.81
N GLY A 280 -13.32 5.48 4.69
CA GLY A 280 -13.63 6.07 3.40
C GLY A 280 -14.94 5.56 2.80
N ALA A 281 -14.87 4.86 1.66
CA ALA A 281 -16.04 4.40 0.91
C ALA A 281 -16.23 2.88 0.93
N LEU A 282 -15.15 2.10 0.84
CA LEU A 282 -15.20 0.65 0.66
C LEU A 282 -14.14 -0.11 1.46
N TYR A 283 -13.13 0.55 2.02
CA TYR A 283 -12.04 -0.14 2.70
C TYR A 283 -12.45 -0.62 4.10
N ASP A 284 -12.33 -1.92 4.34
CA ASP A 284 -12.44 -2.55 5.66
C ASP A 284 -11.12 -3.24 6.01
N LEU A 285 -10.64 -3.03 7.23
CA LEU A 285 -9.51 -3.73 7.81
C LEU A 285 -9.95 -4.47 9.09
N PRO A 286 -10.11 -5.80 9.06
CA PRO A 286 -10.29 -6.61 10.25
C PRO A 286 -8.94 -6.86 10.95
N LEU A 287 -8.91 -6.72 12.27
CA LEU A 287 -7.74 -6.91 13.11
C LEU A 287 -8.06 -7.82 14.30
N PRO A 288 -7.30 -8.93 14.49
CA PRO A 288 -6.28 -9.43 13.57
C PRO A 288 -6.88 -9.85 12.21
N ASP A 289 -6.05 -9.90 11.17
CA ASP A 289 -6.40 -10.44 9.87
C ASP A 289 -6.61 -11.97 9.92
N CYS A 290 -5.88 -12.64 10.82
CA CYS A 290 -6.03 -14.04 11.17
C CYS A 290 -5.75 -14.27 12.67
N ASP A 291 -6.70 -14.89 13.37
CA ASP A 291 -6.63 -15.19 14.79
C ASP A 291 -6.15 -16.61 15.11
N CYS A 292 -5.82 -17.42 14.09
CA CYS A 292 -5.42 -18.80 14.30
C CYS A 292 -4.07 -18.93 15.03
N ASP A 293 -3.90 -20.05 15.71
CA ASP A 293 -2.69 -20.39 16.46
C ASP A 293 -1.46 -20.53 15.54
N ALA A 294 -1.66 -20.90 14.27
CA ALA A 294 -0.57 -21.02 13.29
C ALA A 294 0.07 -19.68 12.93
N CYS A 295 -0.71 -18.60 12.84
CA CYS A 295 -0.18 -17.25 12.60
C CYS A 295 0.67 -16.74 13.76
N ASP A 296 0.49 -17.30 14.96
CA ASP A 296 1.28 -17.02 16.17
C ASP A 296 1.41 -15.54 16.52
N GLN A 297 0.45 -14.73 16.07
CA GLN A 297 0.53 -13.28 16.19
C GLN A 297 0.28 -12.84 17.63
N THR A 298 1.07 -11.85 18.07
CA THR A 298 0.84 -11.12 19.32
C THR A 298 -0.10 -9.93 19.08
N VAL A 299 -0.52 -9.24 20.15
CA VAL A 299 -1.43 -8.08 20.03
C VAL A 299 -0.72 -6.83 19.49
N GLU A 300 0.61 -6.77 19.60
CA GLU A 300 1.43 -5.62 19.24
C GLU A 300 1.34 -5.30 17.74
N GLY A 301 1.40 -6.32 16.88
CA GLY A 301 1.34 -6.15 15.41
C GLY A 301 0.01 -5.56 14.95
N PRO A 302 -1.14 -6.19 15.26
CA PRO A 302 -2.45 -5.64 14.91
C PRO A 302 -2.72 -4.28 15.58
N ALA A 303 -2.16 -4.01 16.76
CA ALA A 303 -2.26 -2.69 17.38
C ALA A 303 -1.48 -1.61 16.62
N GLU A 304 -0.31 -1.95 16.08
CA GLU A 304 0.48 -1.06 15.22
C GLU A 304 -0.21 -0.80 13.89
N GLU A 305 -0.73 -1.84 13.26
CA GLU A 305 -1.49 -1.70 12.00
C GLU A 305 -2.76 -0.86 12.19
N LEU A 306 -3.48 -1.05 13.31
CA LEU A 306 -4.62 -0.22 13.68
C LEU A 306 -4.23 1.27 13.75
N GLU A 307 -3.12 1.57 14.43
CA GLU A 307 -2.64 2.93 14.62
C GLU A 307 -2.20 3.57 13.31
N GLN A 308 -1.42 2.85 12.51
CA GLN A 308 -0.93 3.30 11.22
C GLN A 308 -2.09 3.66 10.29
N LEU A 309 -3.07 2.77 10.14
CA LEU A 309 -4.23 3.04 9.28
C LEU A 309 -5.04 4.23 9.79
N VAL A 310 -5.40 4.24 11.07
CA VAL A 310 -6.28 5.27 11.64
C VAL A 310 -5.64 6.66 11.54
N LEU A 311 -4.34 6.76 11.81
CA LEU A 311 -3.59 8.01 11.70
C LEU A 311 -3.35 8.41 10.23
N ALA A 312 -3.10 7.45 9.34
CA ALA A 312 -3.00 7.70 7.90
C ALA A 312 -4.31 8.30 7.35
N VAL A 313 -5.45 7.73 7.72
CA VAL A 313 -6.77 8.22 7.27
C VAL A 313 -7.04 9.63 7.79
N ALA A 314 -6.80 9.88 9.07
CA ALA A 314 -6.95 11.23 9.64
C ALA A 314 -6.00 12.26 8.99
N GLY A 315 -4.79 11.83 8.63
CA GLY A 315 -3.81 12.62 7.89
C GLY A 315 -4.11 12.81 6.39
N GLY A 316 -5.17 12.17 5.86
CA GLY A 316 -5.51 12.24 4.44
C GLY A 316 -4.62 11.37 3.55
N GLY A 317 -3.95 10.37 4.12
CA GLY A 317 -3.12 9.42 3.41
C GLY A 317 -3.91 8.35 2.65
N LEU A 318 -5.20 8.17 2.93
CA LEU A 318 -6.05 7.17 2.26
C LEU A 318 -6.41 7.61 0.83
N ARG A 319 -6.27 6.68 -0.12
CA ARG A 319 -6.80 6.78 -1.47
C ARG A 319 -7.60 5.54 -1.81
N GLU A 320 -8.72 5.77 -2.48
CA GLU A 320 -9.58 4.73 -3.00
C GLU A 320 -9.94 5.06 -4.44
N ARG A 321 -9.94 4.06 -5.31
CA ARG A 321 -10.38 4.18 -6.70
C ARG A 321 -11.40 3.10 -7.00
N TYR A 322 -12.55 3.54 -7.50
CA TYR A 322 -13.59 2.67 -8.01
C TYR A 322 -14.52 3.46 -8.94
N PRO A 323 -14.93 2.89 -10.09
CA PRO A 323 -14.42 1.66 -10.69
C PRO A 323 -13.07 1.87 -11.39
N VAL A 324 -12.20 0.86 -11.36
CA VAL A 324 -10.96 0.81 -12.15
C VAL A 324 -11.14 -0.14 -13.34
N GLY A 325 -11.04 0.41 -14.56
CA GLY A 325 -11.17 -0.34 -15.81
C GLY A 325 -12.58 -0.88 -16.09
N ASP A 326 -12.73 -1.59 -17.22
CA ASP A 326 -14.01 -2.17 -17.66
C ASP A 326 -14.51 -3.28 -16.74
N GLU A 327 -13.59 -3.95 -16.04
CA GLU A 327 -13.88 -5.00 -15.05
C GLU A 327 -14.34 -4.41 -13.70
N ARG A 328 -14.37 -3.07 -13.57
CA ARG A 328 -14.84 -2.32 -12.41
C ARG A 328 -14.18 -2.77 -11.11
N PHE A 329 -12.86 -2.85 -11.13
CA PHE A 329 -12.08 -3.22 -9.97
C PHE A 329 -12.00 -2.11 -8.94
N TYR A 330 -11.70 -2.52 -7.71
CA TYR A 330 -11.42 -1.65 -6.58
C TYR A 330 -9.92 -1.64 -6.30
N GLU A 331 -9.39 -0.46 -6.03
CA GLU A 331 -7.98 -0.23 -5.65
C GLU A 331 -7.94 0.72 -4.46
N TYR A 332 -7.01 0.48 -3.54
CA TYR A 332 -6.74 1.38 -2.43
C TYR A 332 -5.26 1.48 -2.12
N ALA A 333 -4.90 2.60 -1.51
CA ALA A 333 -3.58 2.86 -0.95
C ALA A 333 -3.74 3.68 0.32
N TRP A 334 -2.85 3.51 1.28
CA TRP A 334 -2.70 4.48 2.36
C TRP A 334 -1.24 4.69 2.71
N THR A 335 -0.93 5.91 3.16
CA THR A 335 0.40 6.28 3.64
C THR A 335 0.27 6.93 5.01
N GLY A 336 0.95 6.36 6.00
CA GLY A 336 1.06 6.88 7.35
C GLY A 336 1.96 8.11 7.44
N PRO A 337 1.88 8.86 8.54
CA PRO A 337 2.70 10.06 8.76
C PRO A 337 4.21 9.75 8.82
N ASP A 338 4.58 8.52 9.19
CA ASP A 338 5.97 8.08 9.29
C ASP A 338 6.54 7.51 7.97
N GLY A 339 5.72 7.49 6.91
CA GLY A 339 6.10 7.00 5.58
C GLY A 339 5.73 5.53 5.31
N ASP A 340 5.24 4.81 6.32
CA ASP A 340 4.68 3.47 6.14
C ASP A 340 3.51 3.50 5.17
N SER A 341 3.39 2.51 4.31
CA SER A 341 2.32 2.48 3.31
C SER A 341 1.85 1.07 3.03
N ALA A 342 0.57 0.92 2.74
CA ALA A 342 0.02 -0.28 2.13
C ALA A 342 -0.67 0.08 0.81
N TRP A 343 -0.55 -0.82 -0.15
CA TRP A 343 -1.21 -0.70 -1.45
C TRP A 343 -1.76 -2.05 -1.87
N CYS A 344 -2.94 -2.02 -2.49
CA CYS A 344 -3.55 -3.20 -3.07
C CYS A 344 -3.70 -3.02 -4.59
N SER A 345 -3.25 -4.03 -5.33
CA SER A 345 -3.53 -4.11 -6.76
C SER A 345 -5.04 -4.09 -7.03
N PRO A 346 -5.49 -3.49 -8.15
CA PRO A 346 -6.89 -3.54 -8.54
C PRO A 346 -7.42 -4.98 -8.53
N GLY A 347 -8.49 -5.20 -7.77
CA GLY A 347 -9.12 -6.51 -7.61
C GLY A 347 -10.64 -6.42 -7.52
N GLU A 348 -11.27 -7.55 -7.23
CA GLU A 348 -12.70 -7.60 -7.00
C GLU A 348 -13.10 -6.64 -5.85
N PRO A 349 -14.22 -5.92 -5.97
CA PRO A 349 -14.66 -5.03 -4.91
C PRO A 349 -14.99 -5.82 -3.63
N PRO A 350 -14.80 -5.23 -2.44
CA PRO A 350 -14.99 -5.92 -1.16
C PRO A 350 -16.47 -6.19 -0.82
N THR A 351 -17.39 -5.84 -1.71
CA THR A 351 -18.83 -6.03 -1.51
C THR A 351 -19.56 -6.24 -2.85
N ASP A 352 -20.55 -7.14 -2.84
CA ASP A 352 -21.46 -7.36 -3.98
C ASP A 352 -22.66 -6.38 -3.97
N SER A 353 -22.73 -5.49 -2.98
CA SER A 353 -23.84 -4.55 -2.84
C SER A 353 -23.79 -3.45 -3.91
N LEU A 354 -24.60 -3.59 -4.96
CA LEU A 354 -24.71 -2.62 -6.05
C LEU A 354 -24.99 -1.19 -5.55
N THR A 355 -25.80 -1.03 -4.51
CA THR A 355 -26.09 0.29 -3.92
C THR A 355 -24.84 0.93 -3.33
N ARG A 356 -24.03 0.15 -2.59
CA ARG A 356 -22.76 0.66 -2.02
C ARG A 356 -21.77 1.00 -3.13
N LEU A 357 -21.63 0.13 -4.13
CA LEU A 357 -20.74 0.39 -5.26
C LEU A 357 -21.11 1.65 -6.05
N GLN A 358 -22.41 1.90 -6.26
CA GLN A 358 -22.88 3.14 -6.89
C GLN A 358 -22.64 4.38 -6.04
N GLN A 359 -22.73 4.27 -4.71
CA GLN A 359 -22.42 5.37 -3.79
C GLN A 359 -20.91 5.65 -3.76
N ALA A 360 -20.10 4.60 -3.71
CA ALA A 360 -18.64 4.69 -3.76
C ALA A 360 -18.18 5.33 -5.07
N GLU A 361 -18.68 4.88 -6.23
CA GLU A 361 -18.36 5.47 -7.54
C GLU A 361 -18.67 6.97 -7.56
N LYS A 362 -19.85 7.39 -7.07
CA LYS A 362 -20.22 8.82 -7.01
C LYS A 362 -19.30 9.61 -6.09
N ARG A 363 -18.92 9.04 -4.94
CA ARG A 363 -18.10 9.71 -3.93
C ARG A 363 -16.65 9.85 -4.39
N LEU A 364 -16.09 8.78 -4.94
CA LEU A 364 -14.70 8.70 -5.39
C LEU A 364 -14.47 9.46 -6.70
N ALA A 365 -15.49 9.64 -7.55
CA ALA A 365 -15.39 10.49 -8.75
C ALA A 365 -14.99 11.94 -8.43
N GLY A 366 -15.31 12.43 -7.22
CA GLY A 366 -14.93 13.76 -6.75
C GLY A 366 -13.55 13.82 -6.06
N LEU A 367 -12.82 12.71 -5.99
CA LEU A 367 -11.59 12.53 -5.21
C LEU A 367 -10.45 11.93 -6.05
N PRO A 368 -10.08 12.54 -7.19
CA PRO A 368 -9.05 11.98 -8.08
C PRO A 368 -7.67 11.84 -7.43
N HIS A 369 -7.42 12.58 -6.34
CA HIS A 369 -6.15 12.56 -5.59
C HIS A 369 -6.30 11.92 -4.20
N GLY A 370 -7.39 11.18 -3.96
CA GLY A 370 -7.69 10.57 -2.66
C GLY A 370 -8.40 11.50 -1.68
N TRP A 371 -8.50 11.03 -0.45
CA TRP A 371 -9.21 11.72 0.62
C TRP A 371 -8.41 12.89 1.18
N ARG A 372 -9.10 13.94 1.61
CA ARG A 372 -8.48 15.10 2.25
C ARG A 372 -8.16 14.82 3.72
N PRO A 373 -7.13 15.47 4.29
CA PRO A 373 -6.85 15.42 5.72
C PRO A 373 -8.02 15.95 6.53
N TRP A 374 -8.15 15.43 7.75
CA TRP A 374 -9.16 15.87 8.69
C TRP A 374 -8.84 17.28 9.19
N PRO A 375 -9.83 18.20 9.25
CA PRO A 375 -9.61 19.52 9.79
C PRO A 375 -9.29 19.44 11.30
N PRO A 376 -8.31 20.20 11.82
CA PRO A 376 -8.05 20.25 13.27
C PRO A 376 -9.25 20.80 14.03
N SER A 377 -9.42 20.37 15.28
CA SER A 377 -10.38 20.98 16.18
C SER A 377 -9.95 22.44 16.43
N VAL A 378 -10.79 23.40 16.04
CA VAL A 378 -10.56 24.79 16.42
C VAL A 378 -10.86 24.86 17.91
N GLY A 379 -9.83 25.07 18.73
CA GLY A 379 -9.92 25.02 20.18
C GLY A 379 -11.18 25.71 20.69
N ARG A 380 -12.09 24.92 21.29
CA ARG A 380 -13.11 25.46 22.21
C ARG A 380 -12.32 26.01 23.40
N THR A 381 -11.92 27.28 23.30
CA THR A 381 -11.40 28.06 24.41
C THR A 381 -12.56 28.56 25.26
#